data_AF-A0A329R615-F1
#
_entry.id   AF-A0A329R615-F1
#
_cell.length_a   1.000
_cell.length_b   1.000
_cell.length_c   1.000
_cell.angle_alpha   90.00
_cell.angle_beta   90.00
_cell.angle_gamma   90.00
#
_symmetry.space_group_name_H-M   'P 1'
#
loop_
_entity.id
_entity.type
_entity.pdbx_description
1 polymer ?
#
loop_
_entity_poly.entity_id
_entity_poly.type
_entity_poly.pdbx_seq_one_letter_code
_entity_poly.pdbx_strand_id
1 'polypeptide(L)'
;MTREQLAYEALQAGMNSMHNLEVIRKQPEKMLPGRMENAEEYLNRMIRFAEVEMKNARLARRTLGLRTRLKSLVLLILSSSSDKRKGESV
;
A
#
# COMPACT_ATOMS: atom_id res chain seq x y z
N MET A 1 13.49 -3.46 -9.25
CA MET A 1 12.17 -2.85 -9.04
C MET A 1 11.76 -3.07 -7.58
N THR A 2 11.42 -2.02 -6.84
CA THR A 2 11.02 -2.14 -5.43
C THR A 2 9.51 -2.33 -5.28
N ARG A 3 9.06 -2.81 -4.12
CA ARG A 3 7.63 -2.91 -3.81
C ARG A 3 6.93 -1.55 -3.83
N GLU A 4 7.60 -0.47 -3.41
CA GLU A 4 7.02 0.87 -3.50
C GLU A 4 6.84 1.33 -4.94
N GLN A 5 7.80 1.01 -5.82
CA GLN A 5 7.68 1.31 -7.26
C GLN A 5 6.49 0.57 -7.88
N LEU A 6 6.34 -0.73 -7.59
CA LEU A 6 5.20 -1.52 -8.06
C LEU A 6 3.86 -0.96 -7.55
N ALA A 7 3.78 -0.58 -6.28
CA ALA A 7 2.56 0.00 -5.71
C ALA A 7 2.25 1.38 -6.33
N TYR A 8 3.28 2.18 -6.63
CA TYR A 8 3.13 3.47 -7.30
C TYR A 8 2.62 3.30 -8.74
N GLU A 9 3.22 2.39 -9.50
CA GLU A 9 2.79 2.10 -10.88
C GLU A 9 1.37 1.52 -10.91
N ALA A 10 1.04 0.62 -9.98
CA ALA A 10 -0.32 0.08 -9.82
C ALA A 10 -1.33 1.21 -9.53
N LEU A 11 -0.97 2.17 -8.68
CA LEU A 11 -1.80 3.33 -8.38
C LEU A 11 -2.04 4.18 -9.62
N GLN A 12 -0.99 4.50 -10.37
CA GLN A 12 -1.11 5.28 -11.60
C GLN A 12 -1.96 4.55 -12.64
N ALA A 13 -1.77 3.23 -12.79
CA ALA A 13 -2.58 2.41 -13.69
C ALA A 13 -4.07 2.42 -13.29
N GLY A 14 -4.39 2.33 -11.99
CA GLY A 14 -5.76 2.43 -11.49
C GLY A 14 -6.40 3.82 -11.72
N MET A 15 -5.66 4.90 -11.44
CA MET A 15 -6.13 6.28 -11.69
C MET A 15 -6.42 6.52 -13.17
N ASN A 16 -5.49 6.12 -14.04
CA ASN A 16 -5.67 6.19 -15.48
C ASN A 16 -6.85 5.32 -15.92
N SER A 17 -7.06 4.17 -15.28
CA SER A 17 -8.18 3.28 -15.59
C SER A 17 -9.54 3.91 -15.27
N MET A 18 -9.66 4.68 -14.18
CA MET A 18 -10.89 5.43 -13.88
C MET A 18 -11.18 6.47 -14.97
N HIS A 19 -10.17 7.27 -15.33
CA HIS A 19 -10.33 8.28 -16.37
C HIS A 19 -10.69 7.65 -17.72
N ASN A 20 -10.00 6.57 -18.10
CA ASN A 20 -10.27 5.84 -19.33
C ASN A 20 -11.68 5.25 -19.35
N LEU A 21 -12.15 4.71 -18.21
CA LEU A 21 -13.51 4.18 -18.09
C LEU A 21 -14.55 5.28 -18.29
N GLU A 22 -14.32 6.47 -17.72
CA GLU A 22 -15.19 7.62 -17.91
C GLU A 22 -15.25 8.07 -19.37
N VAL A 23 -14.08 8.16 -20.03
CA VAL A 23 -13.96 8.53 -21.44
C VAL A 23 -14.68 7.53 -22.33
N ILE A 24 -14.49 6.22 -22.13
CA ILE A 24 -15.10 5.16 -22.94
C ILE A 24 -16.62 5.14 -22.78
N ARG A 25 -17.14 5.38 -21.58
CA ARG A 25 -18.59 5.46 -21.34
C ARG A 25 -19.22 6.67 -22.01
N LYS A 26 -18.50 7.79 -22.11
CA LYS A 26 -18.99 9.02 -22.74
C LYS A 26 -18.81 9.00 -24.26
N GLN A 27 -17.71 8.44 -24.74
CA GLN A 27 -17.22 8.52 -26.12
C GLN A 27 -16.60 7.17 -26.52
N PRO A 28 -17.42 6.13 -26.68
CA PRO A 28 -16.95 4.79 -27.03
C PRO A 28 -16.21 4.76 -28.37
N GLU A 29 -16.52 5.68 -29.29
CA GLU A 29 -15.88 5.85 -30.60
C GLU A 29 -14.39 6.24 -30.53
N LYS A 30 -13.92 6.75 -29.38
CA LYS A 30 -12.49 7.04 -29.17
C LYS A 30 -11.66 5.79 -28.92
N MET A 31 -12.30 4.64 -28.70
CA MET A 31 -11.58 3.39 -28.53
C MET A 31 -10.98 2.90 -29.85
N LEU A 32 -9.80 2.31 -29.75
CA LEU A 32 -9.21 1.58 -30.86
C LEU A 32 -10.12 0.39 -31.25
N PRO A 33 -10.37 0.17 -32.55
CA PRO A 33 -11.14 -0.96 -33.04
C PRO A 33 -10.59 -2.29 -32.49
N GLY A 34 -11.48 -3.20 -32.08
CA GLY A 34 -11.10 -4.52 -31.55
C GLY A 34 -10.64 -4.52 -30.08
N ARG A 35 -10.61 -3.38 -29.39
CA ARG A 35 -10.30 -3.33 -27.94
C ARG A 35 -11.53 -3.22 -27.04
N MET A 36 -12.73 -3.13 -27.59
CA MET A 36 -13.98 -2.93 -26.84
C MET A 36 -14.37 -4.15 -26.00
N GLU A 37 -14.15 -5.34 -26.53
CA GLU A 37 -14.54 -6.59 -25.87
C GLU A 37 -13.70 -6.73 -24.59
N ASN A 38 -14.34 -6.50 -23.45
CA ASN A 38 -13.76 -6.54 -22.09
C ASN A 38 -12.97 -5.32 -21.64
N ALA A 39 -13.00 -4.19 -22.37
CA ALA A 39 -12.30 -2.96 -21.98
C ALA A 39 -12.73 -2.48 -20.58
N GLU A 40 -14.04 -2.36 -20.35
CA GLU A 40 -14.56 -1.92 -19.06
C GLU A 40 -14.22 -2.91 -17.95
N GLU A 41 -14.29 -4.22 -18.20
CA GLU A 41 -13.96 -5.23 -17.20
C GLU A 41 -12.48 -5.13 -16.80
N TYR A 42 -11.59 -5.00 -17.77
CA TYR A 42 -10.16 -4.82 -17.53
C TYR A 42 -9.89 -3.57 -16.69
N LEU A 43 -10.48 -2.42 -17.06
CA LEU A 43 -10.31 -1.17 -16.33
C LEU A 43 -10.83 -1.26 -14.89
N ASN A 44 -11.99 -1.90 -14.69
CA ASN A 44 -12.54 -2.16 -13.36
C ASN A 44 -11.64 -3.08 -12.51
N ARG A 45 -10.99 -4.08 -13.12
CA ARG A 45 -10.01 -4.92 -12.42
C ARG A 45 -8.77 -4.11 -12.00
N MET A 46 -8.27 -3.23 -12.87
CA MET A 46 -7.11 -2.37 -12.54
C MET A 46 -7.41 -1.40 -11.40
N ILE A 47 -8.61 -0.82 -11.37
CA ILE A 47 -9.07 0.03 -10.27
C ILE A 47 -9.04 -0.74 -8.95
N ARG A 48 -9.66 -1.93 -8.89
CA ARG A 48 -9.67 -2.76 -7.67
C ARG A 48 -8.27 -3.18 -7.23
N PHE A 49 -7.41 -3.52 -8.18
CA PHE A 49 -6.04 -3.90 -7.89
C PHE A 49 -5.29 -2.75 -7.20
N ALA A 50 -5.42 -1.53 -7.73
CA ALA A 50 -4.81 -0.33 -7.14
C ALA A 50 -5.31 -0.08 -5.71
N GLU A 51 -6.62 -0.20 -5.45
CA GLU A 51 -7.20 -0.03 -4.10
C GLU A 51 -6.64 -1.03 -3.09
N VAL A 52 -6.49 -2.30 -3.50
CA VAL A 52 -5.91 -3.36 -2.67
C VAL A 52 -4.44 -3.06 -2.36
N GLU A 53 -3.66 -2.67 -3.37
CA GLU A 53 -2.23 -2.36 -3.17
C GLU A 53 -2.02 -1.14 -2.27
N MET A 54 -2.84 -0.09 -2.40
CA MET A 54 -2.82 1.05 -1.47
C MET A 54 -3.09 0.61 -0.02
N LYS A 55 -4.09 -0.26 0.17
CA LYS A 55 -4.41 -0.81 1.50
C LYS A 55 -3.25 -1.63 2.06
N ASN A 56 -2.63 -2.48 1.24
CA ASN A 56 -1.49 -3.31 1.60
C ASN A 56 -0.27 -2.45 1.99
N ALA A 57 0.06 -1.43 1.21
CA ALA A 57 1.14 -0.50 1.51
C ALA A 57 0.91 0.24 2.85
N ARG A 58 -0.33 0.68 3.11
CA ARG A 58 -0.72 1.31 4.38
C ARG A 58 -0.56 0.35 5.57
N LEU A 59 -0.98 -0.91 5.42
CA LEU A 59 -0.82 -1.94 6.45
C LEU A 59 0.65 -2.26 6.72
N ALA A 60 1.46 -2.39 5.68
CA ALA A 60 2.91 -2.59 5.80
C ALA A 60 3.56 -1.42 6.57
N ARG A 61 3.19 -0.17 6.25
CA ARG A 61 3.69 1.00 6.96
C ARG A 61 3.27 1.01 8.44
N ARG A 62 2.01 0.66 8.74
CA ARG A 62 1.49 0.57 10.12
C ARG A 62 2.21 -0.50 10.93
N THR A 63 2.38 -1.69 10.38
CA THR A 63 3.03 -2.82 11.06
C THR A 63 4.51 -2.53 11.32
N LEU A 64 5.21 -1.86 10.39
CA LEU A 64 6.59 -1.43 10.61
C LEU A 64 6.71 -0.44 11.79
N GLY A 65 5.81 0.54 11.87
CA GLY A 65 5.77 1.50 12.98
C GLY A 65 5.48 0.82 14.33
N LEU A 66 4.51 -0.10 14.37
CA LEU A 66 4.18 -0.86 15.56
C LEU A 66 5.36 -1.73 16.02
N ARG A 67 6.01 -2.46 15.10
CA ARG A 67 7.19 -3.28 15.39
C ARG A 67 8.32 -2.43 16.01
N THR A 68 8.54 -1.25 15.48
CA THR A 68 9.58 -0.32 15.98
C THR A 68 9.25 0.14 17.40
N ARG A 69 8.01 0.58 17.65
CA ARG A 69 7.55 0.98 18.99
C ARG A 69 7.66 -0.15 20.01
N LEU A 70 7.25 -1.36 19.63
CA LEU A 70 7.36 -2.54 20.50
C LEU A 70 8.81 -2.85 20.86
N LYS A 71 9.74 -2.81 19.89
CA LYS A 71 11.18 -2.99 20.16
C LYS A 71 11.72 -1.95 21.14
N SER A 72 11.38 -0.67 20.94
CA SER A 72 11.78 0.40 21.85
C SER A 72 11.22 0.20 23.25
N LEU A 73 9.96 -0.23 23.37
CA LEU A 73 9.33 -0.50 24.66
C LEU A 73 9.99 -1.68 25.39
N VAL A 74 10.26 -2.78 24.68
CA VAL A 74 10.97 -3.92 25.24
C VAL A 74 12.36 -3.51 25.73
N LEU A 75 13.09 -2.72 24.94
CA LEU A 75 14.40 -2.20 25.35
C LEU A 75 14.29 -1.37 26.63
N LEU A 76 13.30 -0.48 26.74
CA LEU A 76 13.07 0.35 27.93
C LEU A 76 12.78 -0.50 29.19
N ILE A 77 11.96 -1.55 29.04
CA ILE A 77 11.64 -2.47 30.14
C ILE A 77 12.89 -3.24 30.59
N LEU A 78 13.69 -3.72 29.65
CA LEU A 78 14.93 -4.44 29.95
C LEU A 78 16.01 -3.52 30.56
N SER A 79 16.13 -2.27 30.09
CA SER A 79 17.11 -1.31 30.64
C SER A 79 16.71 -0.80 32.02
N SER A 80 15.41 -0.55 32.26
CA SER A 80 14.92 -0.15 33.59
C SER A 80 15.04 -1.26 34.64
N SER A 81 15.08 -2.53 34.23
CA SER A 81 15.32 -3.68 35.12
C SER A 81 16.81 -3.98 35.36
N SER A 82 17.72 -3.47 34.52
CA SER A 82 19.16 -3.46 34.82
C SER A 82 19.56 -2.33 35.77
N ASP A 83 18.93 -1.15 35.69
CA ASP A 83 19.26 -0.02 36.56
C ASP A 83 18.87 -0.26 38.02
N LYS A 84 17.81 -1.05 38.27
CA LYS A 84 17.43 -1.48 39.62
C LYS A 84 18.40 -2.47 40.27
N ARG A 85 19.42 -2.97 39.56
CA ARG A 85 20.44 -3.89 40.09
C ARG A 85 21.77 -3.20 40.46
N LYS A 86 21.79 -1.88 40.57
CA LYS A 86 22.92 -1.14 41.15
C LYS A 86 22.47 -0.36 42.40
N GLY A 87 22.23 -1.10 43.47
CA GLY A 87 21.76 -0.55 44.74
C GLY A 87 21.74 -1.56 45.89
N GLU A 88 22.69 -2.48 45.91
CA GLU A 88 23.09 -3.21 47.13
C GLU A 88 24.55 -3.61 46.92
N SER A 89 25.45 -2.71 47.30
CA SER A 89 26.82 -3.06 47.66
C SER A 89 26.98 -2.53 49.07
N VAL A 90 27.17 -3.51 49.97
CA VAL A 90 27.52 -3.48 51.39
C VAL A 90 28.11 -2.17 51.88
#